data_AF-A0A4Y7IPH7-F1
#
_entry.id   AF-A0A4Y7IPH7-F1
#
_cell.length_a   1.000
_cell.length_b   1.000
_cell.length_c   1.000
_cell.angle_alpha   90.00
_cell.angle_beta   90.00
_cell.angle_gamma   90.00
#
_symmetry.space_group_name_H-M   'P 1'
#
loop_
_entity.id
_entity.type
_entity.pdbx_description
1 polymer ?
#
loop_
_entity_poly.entity_id
_entity_poly.type
_entity_poly.pdbx_seq_one_letter_code
_entity_poly.pdbx_strand_id
1 'polypeptide(L)'
;MAKYTCRVEGDKALYPVLLSNGNLVEEGDLDGGKHYAVWEDPHKKPCYLFALVAGQLQSRDGDFVTRSGRKVSLRIWTPAEDLPKTVHAMYPLKAAMKWDEDVFGLEYDLDLFNIVAVPDFNMGAMENKSLNIFNSVMVLASPETALDRDYASILGVIGHEYFHNWTGNRVTCRDWFQLSLKEGLTVFRDQEFSSDMGSRSVKRIGDVTILRKYQFPEDAGPMAHPVRPHSYIKMDNFYTSTV
;
A
#
# COMPACT_ATOMS: atom_id res chain seq x y z
N MET A 1 -2.41 -10.71 17.19
CA MET A 1 -3.27 -9.74 16.48
C MET A 1 -4.20 -9.08 17.50
N ALA A 2 -4.41 -7.76 17.40
CA ALA A 2 -5.26 -6.99 18.30
C ALA A 2 -6.11 -5.99 17.50
N LYS A 3 -7.22 -5.51 18.09
CA LYS A 3 -7.91 -4.31 17.61
C LYS A 3 -7.15 -3.08 18.11
N TYR A 4 -7.10 -2.03 17.31
CA TYR A 4 -6.35 -0.81 17.64
C TYR A 4 -7.29 0.39 17.66
N THR A 5 -7.22 1.15 18.75
CA THR A 5 -7.70 2.52 18.83
C THR A 5 -6.47 3.40 19.04
N CYS A 6 -6.25 4.38 18.17
CA CYS A 6 -5.09 5.27 18.22
C CYS A 6 -5.56 6.71 18.34
N ARG A 7 -5.22 7.35 19.46
CA ARG A 7 -5.36 8.80 19.63
C ARG A 7 -4.01 9.44 19.29
N VAL A 8 -4.03 10.39 18.37
CA VAL A 8 -2.88 11.18 17.97
C VAL A 8 -3.13 12.62 18.40
N GLU A 9 -2.16 13.25 19.03
CA GLU A 9 -2.21 14.66 19.41
C GLU A 9 -0.97 15.38 18.87
N GLY A 10 -1.15 16.58 18.35
CA GLY A 10 -0.07 17.33 17.71
C GLY A 10 -0.29 18.84 17.79
N ASP A 11 0.78 19.60 17.55
CA ASP A 11 0.67 21.03 17.28
C ASP A 11 -0.07 21.26 15.95
N LYS A 12 -1.16 22.02 15.98
CA LYS A 12 -2.05 22.19 14.82
C LYS A 12 -1.39 22.97 13.67
N ALA A 13 -0.43 23.83 13.97
CA ALA A 13 0.29 24.60 12.96
C ALA A 13 1.39 23.76 12.27
N LEU A 14 2.04 22.87 13.02
CA LEU A 14 3.08 21.98 12.47
C LEU A 14 2.48 20.72 11.81
N TYR A 15 1.41 20.17 12.37
CA TYR A 15 0.84 18.89 11.98
C TYR A 15 -0.68 18.97 11.79
N PRO A 16 -1.19 19.82 10.88
CA PRO A 16 -2.64 20.00 10.69
C PRO A 16 -3.37 18.73 10.25
N VAL A 17 -2.66 17.72 9.74
CA VAL A 17 -3.19 16.41 9.36
C VAL A 17 -2.62 15.34 10.30
N LEU A 18 -3.50 14.61 11.00
CA LEU A 18 -3.16 13.49 11.88
C LEU A 18 -3.92 12.22 11.42
N LEU A 19 -3.20 11.21 10.94
CA LEU A 19 -3.77 9.98 10.39
C LEU A 19 -3.27 8.75 11.15
N SER A 20 -4.15 7.75 11.29
CA SER A 20 -3.80 6.39 11.67
C SER A 20 -4.73 5.39 10.97
N ASN A 21 -4.62 4.09 11.29
CA ASN A 21 -5.41 3.03 10.67
C ASN A 21 -6.90 3.11 11.08
N GLY A 22 -7.76 2.63 10.20
CA GLY A 22 -9.20 2.54 10.42
C GLY A 22 -9.96 3.82 10.04
N ASN A 23 -11.02 4.09 10.78
CA ASN A 23 -11.91 5.24 10.57
C ASN A 23 -11.63 6.33 11.63
N LEU A 24 -11.76 7.60 11.24
CA LEU A 24 -11.75 8.72 12.16
C LEU A 24 -13.06 8.72 12.97
N VAL A 25 -12.96 8.58 14.29
CA VAL A 25 -14.14 8.49 15.19
C VAL A 25 -14.32 9.73 16.07
N GLU A 26 -13.25 10.49 16.29
CA GLU A 26 -13.28 11.72 17.10
C GLU A 26 -12.15 12.64 16.65
N GLU A 27 -12.38 13.95 16.61
CA GLU A 27 -11.34 14.97 16.44
C GLU A 27 -11.72 16.24 17.19
N GLY A 28 -10.73 17.06 17.53
CA GLY A 28 -11.00 18.34 18.18
C GLY A 28 -9.76 19.14 18.52
N ASP A 29 -9.98 20.38 18.93
CA ASP A 29 -8.93 21.28 19.39
C ASP A 29 -8.59 21.03 20.87
N LEU A 30 -7.33 21.30 21.23
CA LEU A 30 -6.80 21.24 22.57
C LEU A 30 -6.17 22.59 22.96
N ASP A 31 -5.96 22.78 24.25
CA ASP A 31 -5.25 23.95 24.76
C ASP A 31 -3.82 24.05 24.18
N GLY A 32 -3.33 25.29 24.09
CA GLY A 32 -1.95 25.55 23.65
C GLY A 32 -1.72 25.34 22.15
N GLY A 33 -2.75 25.52 21.31
CA GLY A 33 -2.62 25.44 19.85
C GLY A 33 -2.49 24.01 19.30
N LYS A 34 -2.81 23.00 20.12
CA LYS A 34 -2.80 21.60 19.73
C LYS A 34 -4.17 21.14 19.25
N HIS A 35 -4.21 19.98 18.65
CA HIS A 35 -5.45 19.27 18.31
C HIS A 35 -5.22 17.76 18.41
N TYR A 36 -6.29 16.99 18.30
CA TYR A 36 -6.24 15.54 18.31
C TYR A 36 -7.15 14.90 17.27
N ALA A 37 -6.83 13.65 16.93
CA ALA A 37 -7.66 12.75 16.15
C ALA A 37 -7.62 11.34 16.77
N VAL A 38 -8.79 10.72 16.92
CA VAL A 38 -8.95 9.33 17.38
C VAL A 38 -9.38 8.48 16.21
N TRP A 39 -8.62 7.42 15.98
CA TRP A 39 -8.79 6.46 14.90
C TRP A 39 -9.10 5.08 15.46
N GLU A 40 -10.10 4.40 14.90
CA GLU A 40 -10.46 3.03 15.28
C GLU A 40 -10.42 2.10 14.07
N ASP A 41 -9.58 1.06 14.16
CA ASP A 41 -9.59 -0.07 13.24
C ASP A 41 -10.33 -1.25 13.88
N PRO A 42 -11.52 -1.62 13.38
CA PRO A 42 -12.33 -2.70 13.96
C PRO A 42 -11.74 -4.09 13.70
N HIS A 43 -10.81 -4.23 12.75
CA HIS A 43 -10.21 -5.49 12.38
C HIS A 43 -9.03 -5.83 13.28
N LYS A 44 -8.90 -7.11 13.67
CA LYS A 44 -7.71 -7.57 14.38
C LYS A 44 -6.53 -7.58 13.42
N LYS A 45 -5.46 -6.83 13.72
CA LYS A 45 -4.22 -6.81 12.94
C LYS A 45 -2.97 -7.07 13.79
N PRO A 46 -1.87 -7.59 13.21
CA PRO A 46 -0.55 -7.56 13.81
C PRO A 46 0.02 -6.12 13.81
N CYS A 47 0.99 -5.86 14.68
CA CYS A 47 1.56 -4.52 14.85
C CYS A 47 2.36 -4.02 13.64
N TYR A 48 2.86 -4.90 12.76
CA TYR A 48 3.61 -4.47 11.57
C TYR A 48 2.71 -3.68 10.58
N LEU A 49 1.39 -3.83 10.69
CA LEU A 49 0.40 -3.09 9.89
C LEU A 49 -0.06 -1.79 10.55
N PHE A 50 0.47 -1.45 11.73
CA PHE A 50 0.20 -0.16 12.35
C PHE A 50 0.83 0.96 11.52
N ALA A 51 0.14 2.09 11.36
CA ALA A 51 0.67 3.30 10.78
C ALA A 51 0.18 4.55 11.52
N LEU A 52 1.03 5.57 11.51
CA LEU A 52 0.72 6.92 11.98
C LEU A 52 1.43 7.91 11.06
N VAL A 53 0.70 8.92 10.59
CA VAL A 53 1.24 10.01 9.79
C VAL A 53 0.76 11.33 10.39
N ALA A 54 1.68 12.28 10.56
CA ALA A 54 1.40 13.62 11.02
C ALA A 54 2.20 14.63 10.18
N GLY A 55 1.56 15.63 9.59
CA GLY A 55 2.27 16.57 8.71
C GLY A 55 1.42 17.65 8.07
N GLN A 56 2.09 18.57 7.37
CA GLN A 56 1.45 19.54 6.48
C GLN A 56 1.16 18.90 5.14
N LEU A 57 -0.02 18.29 5.02
CA LEU A 57 -0.41 17.53 3.84
C LEU A 57 -1.70 18.09 3.24
N GLN A 58 -1.86 17.90 1.94
CA GLN A 58 -3.11 18.11 1.21
C GLN A 58 -3.53 16.79 0.58
N SER A 59 -4.84 16.57 0.45
CA SER A 59 -5.37 15.36 -0.16
C SER A 59 -5.95 15.62 -1.55
N ARG A 60 -5.70 14.66 -2.45
CA ARG A 60 -6.57 14.42 -3.60
C ARG A 60 -7.63 13.42 -3.17
N ASP A 61 -8.87 13.90 -3.16
CA ASP A 61 -10.01 13.10 -2.76
C ASP A 61 -10.64 12.37 -3.94
N GLY A 62 -11.21 11.22 -3.65
CA GLY A 62 -12.02 10.44 -4.56
C GLY A 62 -12.96 9.52 -3.79
N ASP A 63 -13.78 8.81 -4.55
CA ASP A 63 -14.77 7.89 -4.03
C ASP A 63 -14.79 6.61 -4.86
N PHE A 64 -15.19 5.52 -4.21
CA PHE A 64 -15.49 4.25 -4.84
C PHE A 64 -16.76 3.67 -4.22
N VAL A 65 -17.59 3.03 -5.03
CA VAL A 65 -18.78 2.31 -4.55
C VAL A 65 -18.56 0.84 -4.81
N THR A 66 -18.52 0.03 -3.75
CA THR A 66 -18.32 -1.41 -3.88
C THR A 66 -19.50 -2.06 -4.58
N ARG A 67 -19.31 -3.29 -5.06
CA ARG A 67 -20.38 -4.08 -5.68
C ARG A 67 -21.61 -4.25 -4.78
N SER A 68 -21.45 -4.34 -3.46
CA SER A 68 -22.54 -4.39 -2.49
C SER A 68 -23.14 -3.01 -2.14
N GLY A 69 -22.61 -1.93 -2.70
CA GLY A 69 -23.07 -0.56 -2.48
C GLY A 69 -22.41 0.19 -1.32
N ARG A 70 -21.33 -0.33 -0.71
CA ARG A 70 -20.57 0.43 0.30
C ARG A 70 -19.89 1.62 -0.37
N LYS A 71 -20.05 2.82 0.18
CA LYS A 71 -19.30 4.00 -0.25
C LYS A 71 -17.98 4.05 0.50
N VAL A 72 -16.89 4.11 -0.24
CA VAL A 72 -15.52 4.19 0.28
C VAL A 72 -14.94 5.54 -0.13
N SER A 73 -14.55 6.35 0.85
CA SER A 73 -13.77 7.56 0.63
C SER A 73 -12.32 7.20 0.35
N LEU A 74 -11.72 7.82 -0.65
CA LEU A 74 -10.33 7.62 -1.04
C LEU A 74 -9.58 8.94 -0.89
N ARG A 75 -8.41 8.90 -0.27
CA ARG A 75 -7.56 10.09 -0.09
C ARG A 75 -6.10 9.77 -0.40
N ILE A 76 -5.50 10.58 -1.26
CA ILE A 76 -4.06 10.52 -1.55
C ILE A 76 -3.42 11.78 -1.00
N TRP A 77 -2.61 11.63 0.04
CA TRP A 77 -1.99 12.71 0.79
C TRP A 77 -0.55 12.98 0.34
N THR A 78 -0.23 14.24 0.11
CA THR A 78 1.12 14.71 -0.27
C THR A 78 1.40 16.07 0.34
N PRO A 79 2.66 16.54 0.35
CA PRO A 79 2.96 17.96 0.39
C PRO A 79 2.20 18.72 -0.72
N ALA A 80 1.90 20.00 -0.50
CA ALA A 80 1.03 20.78 -1.39
C ALA A 80 1.60 20.91 -2.80
N GLU A 81 2.92 21.02 -2.93
CA GLU A 81 3.66 21.14 -4.19
C GLU A 81 3.54 19.91 -5.09
N ASP A 82 3.26 18.74 -4.52
CA ASP A 82 3.16 17.47 -5.23
C ASP A 82 1.71 17.06 -5.56
N LEU A 83 0.71 17.75 -5.00
CA LEU A 83 -0.70 17.45 -5.20
C LEU A 83 -1.11 17.39 -6.70
N PRO A 84 -0.60 18.24 -7.62
CA PRO A 84 -0.90 18.12 -9.04
C PRO A 84 -0.43 16.80 -9.68
N LYS A 85 0.60 16.15 -9.14
CA LYS A 85 1.19 14.90 -9.68
C LYS A 85 0.46 13.63 -9.23
N THR A 86 -0.60 13.76 -8.42
CA THR A 86 -1.38 12.62 -7.90
C THR A 86 -2.57 12.23 -8.78
N VAL A 87 -2.80 12.92 -9.90
CA VAL A 87 -3.95 12.70 -10.78
C VAL A 87 -4.02 11.26 -11.25
N HIS A 88 -2.88 10.70 -11.68
CA HIS A 88 -2.82 9.31 -12.14
C HIS A 88 -3.10 8.34 -11.00
N ALA A 89 -2.48 8.48 -9.83
CA ALA A 89 -2.57 7.52 -8.73
C ALA A 89 -3.99 7.16 -8.26
N MET A 90 -4.95 8.07 -8.42
CA MET A 90 -6.36 7.77 -8.10
C MET A 90 -6.97 6.72 -9.05
N TYR A 91 -6.53 6.69 -10.31
CA TYR A 91 -7.03 5.72 -11.29
C TYR A 91 -6.65 4.27 -10.94
N PRO A 92 -5.37 3.91 -10.72
CA PRO A 92 -5.01 2.56 -10.31
C PRO A 92 -5.68 2.09 -9.02
N LEU A 93 -5.87 2.98 -8.04
CA LEU A 93 -6.55 2.60 -6.80
C LEU A 93 -7.99 2.13 -7.09
N LYS A 94 -8.76 2.94 -7.82
CA LYS A 94 -10.13 2.57 -8.21
C LYS A 94 -10.17 1.34 -9.13
N ALA A 95 -9.19 1.22 -10.04
CA ALA A 95 -9.07 0.07 -10.94
C ALA A 95 -8.76 -1.23 -10.17
N ALA A 96 -7.85 -1.18 -9.19
CA ALA A 96 -7.51 -2.31 -8.34
C ALA A 96 -8.70 -2.73 -7.48
N MET A 97 -9.43 -1.77 -6.89
CA MET A 97 -10.67 -2.04 -6.17
C MET A 97 -11.69 -2.79 -7.04
N LYS A 98 -11.95 -2.27 -8.24
CA LYS A 98 -12.90 -2.89 -9.17
C LYS A 98 -12.46 -4.26 -9.67
N TRP A 99 -11.19 -4.40 -10.02
CA TRP A 99 -10.64 -5.65 -10.53
C TRP A 99 -10.67 -6.75 -9.47
N ASP A 100 -10.40 -6.43 -8.21
CA ASP A 100 -10.44 -7.42 -7.13
C ASP A 100 -11.87 -7.92 -6.86
N GLU A 101 -12.88 -7.05 -7.03
CA GLU A 101 -14.29 -7.43 -7.01
C GLU A 101 -14.67 -8.35 -8.19
N ASP A 102 -14.19 -8.02 -9.39
CA ASP A 102 -14.55 -8.75 -10.61
C ASP A 102 -13.87 -10.12 -10.70
N VAL A 103 -12.59 -10.19 -10.33
CA VAL A 103 -11.74 -11.37 -10.55
C VAL A 103 -11.69 -12.27 -9.32
N PHE A 104 -11.62 -11.70 -8.11
CA PHE A 104 -11.51 -12.46 -6.86
C PHE A 104 -12.77 -12.40 -5.99
N GLY A 105 -13.74 -11.54 -6.32
CA GLY A 105 -14.96 -11.37 -5.51
C GLY A 105 -14.69 -10.66 -4.18
N LEU A 106 -13.66 -9.81 -4.12
CA LEU A 106 -13.14 -9.22 -2.89
C LEU A 106 -13.43 -7.72 -2.83
N GLU A 107 -14.40 -7.33 -2.00
CA GLU A 107 -14.69 -5.91 -1.73
C GLU A 107 -13.79 -5.35 -0.62
N TYR A 108 -13.60 -4.03 -0.62
CA TYR A 108 -12.95 -3.34 0.49
C TYR A 108 -13.84 -3.34 1.75
N ASP A 109 -13.21 -3.35 2.92
CA ASP A 109 -13.85 -3.72 4.19
C ASP A 109 -13.86 -2.60 5.25
N LEU A 110 -13.57 -1.36 4.83
CA LEU A 110 -13.65 -0.12 5.63
C LEU A 110 -14.27 1.00 4.80
N ASP A 111 -14.48 2.16 5.43
CA ASP A 111 -15.19 3.30 4.83
C ASP A 111 -14.23 4.36 4.25
N LEU A 112 -12.94 4.28 4.61
CA LEU A 112 -11.88 5.17 4.16
C LEU A 112 -10.65 4.36 3.75
N PHE A 113 -10.00 4.77 2.65
CA PHE A 113 -8.70 4.28 2.21
C PHE A 113 -7.77 5.48 1.99
N ASN A 114 -6.68 5.54 2.75
CA ASN A 114 -5.66 6.56 2.61
C ASN A 114 -4.40 5.99 1.95
N ILE A 115 -3.81 6.80 1.06
CA ILE A 115 -2.44 6.66 0.58
C ILE A 115 -1.68 7.91 1.03
N VAL A 116 -0.48 7.76 1.57
CA VAL A 116 0.43 8.88 1.86
C VAL A 116 1.71 8.70 1.05
N ALA A 117 2.06 9.68 0.22
CA ALA A 117 3.32 9.68 -0.51
C ALA A 117 4.39 10.47 0.26
N VAL A 118 5.54 9.84 0.50
CA VAL A 118 6.70 10.47 1.17
C VAL A 118 7.96 10.31 0.32
N PRO A 119 8.88 11.30 0.31
CA PRO A 119 10.03 11.31 -0.61
C PRO A 119 11.04 10.20 -0.33
N ASP A 120 11.44 10.04 0.94
CA ASP A 120 12.47 9.09 1.34
C ASP A 120 11.84 7.94 2.15
N PHE A 121 11.47 6.87 1.45
CA PHE A 121 10.97 5.63 2.05
C PHE A 121 11.87 4.46 1.64
N ASN A 122 12.38 3.72 2.63
CA ASN A 122 13.34 2.62 2.38
C ASN A 122 12.75 1.48 1.56
N MET A 123 11.45 1.22 1.73
CA MET A 123 10.69 0.26 0.93
C MET A 123 9.98 0.99 -0.21
N GLY A 124 9.48 0.26 -1.21
CA GLY A 124 8.70 0.87 -2.30
C GLY A 124 7.38 1.44 -1.79
N ALA A 125 6.60 0.63 -1.08
CA ALA A 125 5.39 1.00 -0.39
C ALA A 125 5.13 0.01 0.77
N MET A 126 4.07 0.25 1.54
CA MET A 126 3.70 -0.57 2.70
C MET A 126 2.18 -0.63 2.85
N GLU A 127 1.65 -1.83 3.09
CA GLU A 127 0.23 -2.15 3.07
C GLU A 127 -0.54 -1.83 4.36
N ASN A 128 -0.05 -0.88 5.17
CA ASN A 128 -0.62 -0.62 6.50
C ASN A 128 -2.14 -0.41 6.39
N LYS A 129 -2.93 -1.17 7.16
CA LYS A 129 -4.38 -1.27 6.99
C LYS A 129 -5.04 0.11 6.90
N SER A 130 -5.66 0.40 5.76
CA SER A 130 -6.35 1.67 5.39
C SER A 130 -5.51 2.95 5.33
N LEU A 131 -4.19 2.86 5.56
CA LEU A 131 -3.26 3.99 5.56
C LEU A 131 -1.94 3.56 4.94
N ASN A 132 -1.97 3.23 3.65
CA ASN A 132 -0.79 2.78 2.96
C ASN A 132 0.21 3.92 2.81
N ILE A 133 1.50 3.65 3.01
CA ILE A 133 2.58 4.64 2.90
C ILE A 133 3.47 4.24 1.73
N PHE A 134 3.67 5.18 0.81
CA PHE A 134 4.39 4.94 -0.43
C PHE A 134 5.60 5.86 -0.54
N ASN A 135 6.67 5.34 -1.13
CA ASN A 135 7.68 6.19 -1.73
C ASN A 135 7.04 7.03 -2.85
N SER A 136 7.34 8.33 -2.90
CA SER A 136 6.71 9.26 -3.83
C SER A 136 6.91 8.88 -5.31
N VAL A 137 8.00 8.20 -5.65
CA VAL A 137 8.26 7.70 -7.01
C VAL A 137 7.21 6.65 -7.47
N MET A 138 6.51 6.02 -6.53
CA MET A 138 5.47 5.03 -6.79
C MET A 138 4.05 5.61 -6.78
N VAL A 139 3.90 6.94 -6.70
CA VAL A 139 2.61 7.63 -6.67
C VAL A 139 2.58 8.83 -7.61
N LEU A 140 3.64 9.64 -7.63
CA LEU A 140 3.66 10.92 -8.33
C LEU A 140 4.05 10.73 -9.80
N ALA A 141 3.20 11.21 -10.71
CA ALA A 141 3.49 11.25 -12.14
C ALA A 141 2.92 12.51 -12.79
N SER A 142 3.65 13.05 -13.76
CA SER A 142 3.14 14.07 -14.68
C SER A 142 3.55 13.74 -16.12
N PRO A 143 2.76 14.12 -17.15
CA PRO A 143 3.11 13.86 -18.55
C PRO A 143 4.45 14.46 -18.98
N GLU A 144 4.92 15.50 -18.29
CA GLU A 144 6.17 16.19 -18.58
C GLU A 144 7.40 15.48 -18.00
N THR A 145 7.22 14.65 -16.96
CA THR A 145 8.33 14.07 -16.19
C THR A 145 8.33 12.54 -16.10
N ALA A 146 7.17 11.89 -16.26
CA ALA A 146 7.02 10.45 -16.14
C ALA A 146 6.91 9.76 -17.51
N LEU A 147 7.57 8.60 -17.64
CA LEU A 147 7.51 7.72 -18.81
C LEU A 147 6.35 6.73 -18.68
N ASP A 148 5.94 6.10 -19.78
CA ASP A 148 4.89 5.07 -19.79
C ASP A 148 5.15 3.95 -18.77
N ARG A 149 6.42 3.54 -18.61
CA ARG A 149 6.83 2.53 -17.63
C ARG A 149 6.58 2.98 -16.18
N ASP A 150 6.64 4.27 -15.90
CA ASP A 150 6.44 4.83 -14.57
C ASP A 150 4.94 4.81 -14.25
N TYR A 151 4.08 5.18 -15.21
CA TYR A 151 2.63 5.02 -15.10
C TYR A 151 2.21 3.55 -14.89
N ALA A 152 2.84 2.61 -15.61
CA ALA A 152 2.61 1.17 -15.44
C ALA A 152 3.12 0.65 -14.09
N SER A 153 4.26 1.15 -13.60
CA SER A 153 4.80 0.81 -12.28
C SER A 153 3.89 1.30 -11.16
N ILE A 154 3.40 2.55 -11.24
CA ILE A 154 2.43 3.11 -10.29
C ILE A 154 1.16 2.26 -10.29
N LEU A 155 0.70 1.82 -11.46
CA LEU A 155 -0.47 0.94 -11.56
C LEU A 155 -0.25 -0.38 -10.81
N GLY A 156 0.88 -1.05 -11.07
CA GLY A 156 1.22 -2.31 -10.42
C GLY A 156 1.36 -2.17 -8.90
N VAL A 157 2.12 -1.19 -8.41
CA VAL A 157 2.41 -1.03 -6.98
C VAL A 157 1.16 -0.59 -6.20
N ILE A 158 0.35 0.35 -6.71
CA ILE A 158 -0.91 0.70 -6.05
C ILE A 158 -1.84 -0.51 -5.97
N GLY A 159 -1.91 -1.31 -7.05
CA GLY A 159 -2.64 -2.58 -7.04
C GLY A 159 -2.12 -3.54 -5.98
N HIS A 160 -0.81 -3.79 -5.96
CA HIS A 160 -0.13 -4.66 -4.99
C HIS A 160 -0.52 -4.33 -3.54
N GLU A 161 -0.32 -3.08 -3.13
CA GLU A 161 -0.61 -2.67 -1.76
C GLU A 161 -2.11 -2.70 -1.41
N TYR A 162 -2.98 -2.49 -2.41
CA TYR A 162 -4.42 -2.68 -2.23
C TYR A 162 -4.78 -4.16 -2.03
N PHE A 163 -4.20 -5.06 -2.84
CA PHE A 163 -4.50 -6.50 -2.78
C PHE A 163 -4.09 -7.15 -1.45
N HIS A 164 -3.02 -6.65 -0.83
CA HIS A 164 -2.63 -7.01 0.52
C HIS A 164 -3.74 -6.82 1.57
N ASN A 165 -4.74 -5.96 1.31
CA ASN A 165 -5.92 -5.83 2.17
C ASN A 165 -6.56 -7.18 2.50
N TRP A 166 -6.54 -8.12 1.54
CA TRP A 166 -6.99 -9.49 1.74
C TRP A 166 -5.82 -10.46 1.98
N THR A 167 -4.80 -10.45 1.12
CA THR A 167 -3.65 -11.40 1.18
C THR A 167 -2.46 -10.79 1.91
N GLY A 168 -2.63 -10.55 3.20
CA GLY A 168 -1.60 -9.96 4.07
C GLY A 168 -2.20 -9.36 5.33
N ASN A 169 -3.32 -8.66 5.19
CA ASN A 169 -3.97 -7.95 6.29
C ASN A 169 -5.09 -8.78 6.92
N ARG A 170 -6.10 -9.17 6.13
CA ARG A 170 -7.23 -9.97 6.65
C ARG A 170 -6.84 -11.41 6.98
N VAL A 171 -5.99 -12.00 6.15
CA VAL A 171 -5.23 -13.21 6.48
C VAL A 171 -3.76 -12.83 6.48
N THR A 172 -3.09 -12.97 7.63
CA THR A 172 -1.71 -12.54 7.83
C THR A 172 -0.78 -13.70 8.15
N CYS A 173 0.53 -13.45 8.12
CA CYS A 173 1.55 -14.44 8.42
C CYS A 173 1.54 -14.81 9.91
N ARG A 174 1.61 -16.12 10.20
CA ARG A 174 1.78 -16.62 11.58
C ARG A 174 3.13 -16.21 12.16
N ASP A 175 4.16 -16.27 11.33
CA ASP A 175 5.54 -15.92 11.59
C ASP A 175 6.20 -15.48 10.28
N TRP A 176 7.36 -14.82 10.38
CA TRP A 176 8.00 -14.21 9.22
C TRP A 176 8.60 -15.20 8.22
N PHE A 177 8.78 -16.47 8.59
CA PHE A 177 9.15 -17.49 7.60
C PHE A 177 8.06 -17.67 6.54
N GLN A 178 6.81 -17.32 6.85
CA GLN A 178 5.69 -17.41 5.92
C GLN A 178 5.61 -16.18 4.99
N LEU A 179 6.63 -15.35 4.86
CA LEU A 179 6.55 -14.09 4.10
C LEU A 179 6.00 -14.28 2.67
N SER A 180 6.46 -15.30 1.94
CA SER A 180 5.97 -15.59 0.57
C SER A 180 4.47 -15.97 0.51
N LEU A 181 3.83 -16.32 1.63
CA LEU A 181 2.37 -16.47 1.69
C LEU A 181 1.65 -15.16 1.36
N LYS A 182 2.12 -14.04 1.92
CA LYS A 182 1.55 -12.73 1.63
C LYS A 182 2.18 -12.13 0.38
N GLU A 183 3.51 -12.17 0.27
CA GLU A 183 4.24 -11.53 -0.83
C GLU A 183 4.03 -12.26 -2.14
N GLY A 184 4.40 -13.53 -2.25
CA GLY A 184 4.26 -14.30 -3.48
C GLY A 184 2.82 -14.35 -4.01
N LEU A 185 1.82 -14.46 -3.13
CA LEU A 185 0.41 -14.40 -3.52
C LEU A 185 -0.02 -12.99 -3.97
N THR A 186 0.40 -11.94 -3.28
CA THR A 186 0.06 -10.57 -3.68
C THR A 186 0.81 -10.14 -4.95
N VAL A 187 2.05 -10.56 -5.11
CA VAL A 187 2.83 -10.42 -6.35
C VAL A 187 2.12 -11.09 -7.52
N PHE A 188 1.66 -12.33 -7.33
CA PHE A 188 0.84 -12.99 -8.35
C PHE A 188 -0.41 -12.17 -8.71
N ARG A 189 -1.11 -11.60 -7.73
CA ARG A 189 -2.29 -10.79 -7.96
C ARG A 189 -1.98 -9.48 -8.69
N ASP A 190 -0.89 -8.79 -8.35
CA ASP A 190 -0.47 -7.59 -9.09
C ASP A 190 -0.04 -7.88 -10.53
N GLN A 191 0.54 -9.06 -10.77
CA GLN A 191 0.94 -9.50 -12.10
C GLN A 191 -0.27 -9.77 -12.98
N GLU A 192 -1.30 -10.42 -12.43
CA GLU A 192 -2.56 -10.67 -13.13
C GLU A 192 -3.32 -9.36 -13.37
N PHE A 193 -3.41 -8.48 -12.36
CA PHE A 193 -4.02 -7.15 -12.51
C PHE A 193 -3.34 -6.34 -13.61
N SER A 194 -2.01 -6.24 -13.58
CA SER A 194 -1.25 -5.51 -14.60
C SER A 194 -1.38 -6.13 -15.98
N SER A 195 -1.54 -7.46 -16.05
CA SER A 195 -1.77 -8.19 -17.31
C SER A 195 -3.14 -7.89 -17.91
N ASP A 196 -4.17 -7.80 -17.07
CA ASP A 196 -5.56 -7.53 -17.50
C ASP A 196 -5.79 -6.05 -17.82
N MET A 197 -5.15 -5.14 -17.09
CA MET A 197 -5.24 -3.69 -17.35
C MET A 197 -4.37 -3.24 -18.54
N GLY A 198 -3.40 -4.07 -18.95
CA GLY A 198 -2.42 -3.74 -19.97
C GLY A 198 -2.25 -4.87 -20.99
N SER A 199 -0.99 -5.26 -21.21
CA SER A 199 -0.66 -6.35 -22.14
C SER A 199 -0.09 -7.53 -21.38
N ARG A 200 -0.90 -8.58 -21.24
CA ARG A 200 -0.53 -9.86 -20.61
C ARG A 200 0.79 -10.43 -21.14
N SER A 201 1.02 -10.39 -22.45
CA SER A 201 2.27 -10.88 -23.03
C SER A 201 3.48 -10.03 -22.62
N VAL A 202 3.35 -8.69 -22.64
CA VAL A 202 4.44 -7.79 -22.23
C VAL A 202 4.74 -7.93 -20.74
N LYS A 203 3.70 -7.96 -19.89
CA LYS A 203 3.84 -8.16 -18.45
C LYS A 203 4.55 -9.48 -18.16
N ARG A 204 4.10 -10.59 -18.78
CA ARG A 204 4.73 -11.90 -18.59
C ARG A 204 6.19 -11.93 -19.04
N ILE A 205 6.53 -11.28 -20.15
CA ILE A 205 7.94 -11.13 -20.60
C ILE A 205 8.75 -10.35 -19.57
N GLY A 206 8.20 -9.26 -19.01
CA GLY A 206 8.81 -8.48 -17.95
C GLY A 206 9.12 -9.33 -16.71
N ASP A 207 8.14 -10.08 -16.22
CA ASP A 207 8.27 -10.91 -15.02
C ASP A 207 9.29 -12.05 -15.22
N VAL A 208 9.27 -12.72 -16.38
CA VAL A 208 10.27 -13.75 -16.72
C VAL A 208 11.67 -13.14 -16.85
N THR A 209 11.76 -11.90 -17.33
CA THR A 209 13.03 -11.18 -17.41
C THR A 209 13.58 -10.90 -16.01
N ILE A 210 12.74 -10.52 -15.04
CA ILE A 210 13.14 -10.32 -13.65
C ILE A 210 13.65 -11.63 -13.04
N LEU A 211 12.91 -12.74 -13.21
CA LEU A 211 13.33 -14.05 -12.71
C LEU A 211 14.72 -14.45 -13.23
N ARG A 212 14.94 -14.32 -14.54
CA ARG A 212 16.22 -14.70 -15.17
C ARG A 212 17.37 -13.78 -14.79
N LYS A 213 17.12 -12.48 -14.61
CA LYS A 213 18.16 -11.48 -14.34
C LYS A 213 18.51 -11.34 -12.87
N TYR A 214 17.57 -11.57 -11.97
CA TYR A 214 17.74 -11.30 -10.54
C TYR A 214 17.55 -12.55 -9.68
N GLN A 215 16.43 -13.27 -9.84
CA GLN A 215 16.13 -14.43 -8.99
C GLN A 215 17.07 -15.62 -9.25
N PHE A 216 17.35 -15.97 -10.51
CA PHE A 216 18.25 -17.09 -10.84
C PHE A 216 19.68 -16.86 -10.32
N PRO A 217 20.29 -15.66 -10.47
CA PRO A 217 21.56 -15.37 -9.82
C PRO A 217 21.53 -15.40 -8.29
N GLU A 218 20.43 -14.95 -7.66
CA GLU A 218 20.25 -15.01 -6.20
C GLU A 218 20.22 -16.46 -5.70
N ASP A 219 19.50 -17.34 -6.39
CA ASP A 219 19.35 -18.77 -6.07
C ASP A 219 20.63 -19.59 -6.35
N ALA A 220 21.50 -19.08 -7.23
CA ALA A 220 22.85 -19.63 -7.43
C ALA A 220 23.91 -19.00 -6.52
N GLY A 221 23.52 -18.01 -5.71
CA GLY A 221 24.42 -17.18 -4.90
C GLY A 221 24.54 -17.62 -3.43
N PRO A 222 25.38 -16.93 -2.65
CA PRO A 222 25.56 -17.23 -1.22
C PRO A 222 24.33 -16.90 -0.36
N MET A 223 23.38 -16.16 -0.91
CA MET A 223 22.12 -15.79 -0.26
C MET A 223 20.96 -16.73 -0.65
N ALA A 224 21.22 -17.81 -1.39
CA ALA A 224 20.19 -18.75 -1.81
C ALA A 224 19.40 -19.29 -0.62
N HIS A 225 18.07 -19.26 -0.74
CA HIS A 225 17.15 -19.76 0.27
C HIS A 225 15.84 -20.22 -0.39
N PRO A 226 15.10 -21.17 0.19
CA PRO A 226 13.76 -21.48 -0.30
C PRO A 226 12.82 -20.27 -0.12
N VAL A 227 11.73 -20.21 -0.90
CA VAL A 227 10.66 -19.18 -0.79
C VAL A 227 10.07 -19.09 0.63
N ARG A 228 10.19 -20.18 1.40
CA ARG A 228 9.93 -20.23 2.85
C ARG A 228 11.23 -20.57 3.59
N PRO A 229 12.01 -19.58 4.04
CA PRO A 229 13.30 -19.80 4.69
C PRO A 229 13.20 -20.73 5.90
N HIS A 230 14.28 -21.47 6.20
CA HIS A 230 14.34 -22.34 7.38
C HIS A 230 14.93 -21.63 8.62
N SER A 231 15.69 -20.56 8.40
CA SER A 231 16.35 -19.76 9.44
C SER A 231 16.65 -18.36 8.91
N TYR A 232 16.64 -17.34 9.77
CA TYR A 232 17.12 -15.99 9.44
C TYR A 232 17.91 -15.39 10.61
N ILE A 233 18.82 -14.46 10.31
CA ILE A 233 19.46 -13.58 11.31
C ILE A 233 18.69 -12.26 11.41
N LYS A 234 18.45 -11.63 10.25
CA LYS A 234 17.68 -10.40 10.12
C LYS A 234 16.59 -10.60 9.06
N MET A 235 15.33 -10.35 9.43
CA MET A 235 14.20 -10.63 8.54
C MET A 235 14.16 -9.70 7.32
N ASP A 236 14.61 -8.45 7.47
CA ASP A 236 14.69 -7.48 6.37
C ASP A 236 15.51 -8.00 5.17
N ASN A 237 16.42 -8.96 5.39
CA ASN A 237 17.22 -9.57 4.33
C ASN A 237 16.43 -10.57 3.46
N PHE A 238 15.18 -10.87 3.80
CA PHE A 238 14.32 -11.84 3.11
C PHE A 238 13.19 -11.19 2.29
N TYR A 239 13.20 -9.86 2.15
CA TYR A 239 12.46 -9.17 1.09
C TYR A 239 13.27 -9.28 -0.21
N THR A 240 13.26 -10.46 -0.82
CA THR A 240 14.16 -10.85 -1.91
C THR A 240 13.40 -11.19 -3.19
N SER A 241 14.13 -11.39 -4.30
CA SER A 241 13.50 -11.80 -5.57
C SER A 241 12.97 -13.25 -5.53
N THR A 242 13.44 -14.04 -4.57
CA THR A 242 13.00 -15.42 -4.36
C THR A 242 11.68 -15.54 -3.59
N VAL A 243 11.34 -14.57 -2.73
CA VAL A 243 10.09 -14.56 -1.94
C VAL A 243 8.91 -14.07 -2.77
#